data_AF-F3FE07-F1
#
_entry.id   AF-F3FE07-F1
#
_cell.length_a   1.000
_cell.length_b   1.000
_cell.length_c   1.000
_cell.angle_alpha   90.00
_cell.angle_beta   90.00
_cell.angle_gamma   90.00
#
_symmetry.space_group_name_H-M   'P 1'
#
loop_
_entity.id
_entity.type
_entity.pdbx_description
1 polymer ?
#
loop_
_entity_poly.entity_id
_entity_poly.type
_entity_poly.pdbx_seq_one_letter_code
_entity_poly.pdbx_strand_id
1 'polypeptide(L)'
;MSEFDLEALLGSILADLSDIASAHDGRGLASIILDYEKTLTGLFQGTLSVNFIRDTPRAYLEIYSDYEHPVLNRMVVAQEHVHLYIERNQAGGHNA
;
A
#
# COMPACT_ATOMS: atom_id res chain seq x y z
N MET A 1 -3.89 5.74 -13.64
CA MET A 1 -2.72 6.11 -12.83
C MET A 1 -1.49 5.48 -13.45
N SER A 2 -0.39 6.21 -13.55
CA SER A 2 0.91 5.68 -14.01
C SER A 2 1.63 4.93 -12.88
N GLU A 3 2.71 4.21 -13.20
CA GLU A 3 3.56 3.55 -12.19
C GLU A 3 4.21 4.58 -11.25
N PHE A 4 4.71 5.68 -11.80
CA PHE A 4 5.28 6.79 -11.03
C PHE A 4 4.26 7.40 -10.04
N ASP A 5 3.02 7.61 -10.50
CA ASP A 5 1.95 8.11 -9.62
C ASP A 5 1.62 7.10 -8.51
N LEU A 6 1.69 5.80 -8.81
CA LEU A 6 1.48 4.73 -7.83
C LEU A 6 2.60 4.68 -6.79
N GLU A 7 3.86 4.76 -7.22
CA GLU A 7 5.02 4.86 -6.33
C GLU A 7 4.90 6.08 -5.41
N ALA A 8 4.56 7.24 -5.96
CA ALA A 8 4.38 8.47 -5.19
C ALA A 8 3.23 8.35 -4.17
N LEU A 9 2.10 7.75 -4.56
CA LEU A 9 0.98 7.48 -3.67
C LEU A 9 1.40 6.56 -2.51
N LEU A 10 2.01 5.42 -2.83
CA LEU A 10 2.46 4.44 -1.83
C LEU A 10 3.50 5.04 -0.87
N GLY A 11 4.45 5.81 -1.40
CA GLY A 11 5.45 6.52 -0.60
C GLY A 11 4.82 7.56 0.34
N SER A 12 3.83 8.32 -0.12
CA SER A 12 3.12 9.28 0.72
C SER A 12 2.37 8.62 1.88
N ILE A 13 1.68 7.50 1.60
CA ILE A 13 0.97 6.74 2.63
C ILE A 13 1.95 6.15 3.64
N LEU A 14 3.08 5.61 3.19
CA LEU A 14 4.11 5.06 4.06
C LEU A 14 4.67 6.14 5.02
N ALA A 15 4.89 7.36 4.52
CA ALA A 15 5.31 8.49 5.34
C ALA A 15 4.25 8.82 6.41
N ASP A 16 2.98 8.96 6.03
CA ASP A 16 1.90 9.25 6.98
C ASP A 16 1.75 8.13 8.03
N LEU A 17 1.81 6.86 7.63
CA LEU A 17 1.75 5.74 8.57
C LEU A 17 2.93 5.74 9.55
N SER A 18 4.11 6.16 9.10
CA SER A 18 5.30 6.29 9.95
C SER A 18 5.15 7.43 10.95
N ASP A 19 4.56 8.55 10.53
CA ASP A 19 4.26 9.70 11.40
C ASP A 19 3.20 9.34 12.45
N ILE A 20 2.11 8.67 12.03
CA ILE A 20 1.07 8.16 12.93
C ILE A 20 1.69 7.15 13.92
N ALA A 21 2.49 6.20 13.45
CA ALA A 21 3.17 5.24 14.31
C ALA A 21 4.04 5.96 15.34
N SER A 22 4.80 6.97 14.93
CA SER A 22 5.65 7.76 15.83
C SER A 22 4.85 8.52 16.90
N ALA A 23 3.66 9.04 16.54
CA ALA A 23 2.77 9.73 17.48
C ALA A 23 2.11 8.78 18.50
N HIS A 24 2.04 7.47 18.22
CA HIS A 24 1.36 6.46 19.02
C HIS A 24 2.32 5.39 19.62
N ASP A 25 3.59 5.72 19.86
CA ASP A 25 4.63 4.82 20.39
C ASP A 25 4.81 3.52 19.56
N GLY A 26 4.59 3.59 18.25
CA GLY A 26 4.78 2.48 17.31
C GLY A 26 3.76 1.36 17.41
N ARG A 27 2.65 1.52 18.16
CA ARG A 27 1.69 0.43 18.35
C ARG A 27 0.88 0.15 17.08
N GLY A 28 0.79 -1.12 16.71
CA GLY A 28 -0.16 -1.65 15.72
C GLY A 28 0.24 -1.50 14.25
N LEU A 29 0.96 -0.44 13.85
CA LEU A 29 1.20 -0.16 12.42
C LEU A 29 2.40 -0.88 11.79
N ALA A 30 3.27 -1.52 12.57
CA ALA A 30 4.51 -2.11 12.04
C ALA A 30 4.30 -3.11 10.89
N SER A 31 3.25 -3.95 10.97
CA SER A 31 2.95 -4.89 9.88
C SER A 31 2.47 -4.18 8.63
N ILE A 32 1.63 -3.14 8.79
CA ILE A 32 1.11 -2.35 7.66
C ILE A 32 2.26 -1.64 6.95
N ILE A 33 3.14 -0.97 7.72
CA ILE A 33 4.34 -0.30 7.19
C ILE A 33 5.20 -1.28 6.39
N LEU A 34 5.47 -2.47 6.94
CA LEU A 34 6.25 -3.50 6.24
C LEU A 34 5.60 -3.95 4.92
N ASP A 35 4.27 -4.07 4.87
CA ASP A 35 3.57 -4.46 3.64
C ASP A 35 3.63 -3.37 2.56
N TYR A 36 3.63 -2.10 2.96
CA TYR A 36 3.89 -0.97 2.05
C TYR A 36 5.33 -0.95 1.54
N GLU A 37 6.33 -1.19 2.40
CA GLU A 37 7.74 -1.29 2.00
C GLU A 37 7.99 -2.43 1.01
N LYS A 38 7.39 -3.61 1.25
CA LYS A 38 7.44 -4.75 0.31
C LYS A 38 6.79 -4.42 -1.01
N THR A 39 5.63 -3.76 -0.98
CA THR A 39 4.91 -3.35 -2.19
C THR A 39 5.74 -2.38 -3.02
N LEU A 40 6.32 -1.35 -2.40
CA LEU A 40 7.22 -0.42 -3.05
C LEU A 40 8.45 -1.14 -3.64
N THR A 41 9.10 -1.99 -2.85
CA THR A 41 10.28 -2.74 -3.30
C THR A 41 9.96 -3.61 -4.52
N GLY A 42 8.84 -4.34 -4.48
CA GLY A 42 8.40 -5.16 -5.61
C GLY A 42 8.04 -4.32 -6.83
N LEU A 43 7.43 -3.14 -6.64
CA LEU A 43 7.07 -2.21 -7.71
C LEU A 43 8.33 -1.69 -8.41
N PHE A 44 9.30 -1.18 -7.64
CA PHE A 44 10.59 -0.71 -8.15
C PHE A 44 11.39 -1.78 -8.89
N GLN A 45 11.30 -3.04 -8.44
CA GLN A 45 12.01 -4.15 -9.05
C GLN A 45 11.27 -4.77 -10.25
N GLY A 46 10.02 -4.36 -10.51
CA GLY A 46 9.15 -5.01 -11.49
C GLY A 46 8.81 -6.47 -11.14
N THR A 47 8.90 -6.86 -9.87
CA THR A 47 8.70 -8.24 -9.37
C THR A 47 7.41 -8.39 -8.57
N LEU A 48 6.63 -7.32 -8.42
CA LEU A 48 5.39 -7.32 -7.66
C LEU A 48 4.34 -8.22 -8.33
N SER A 49 4.10 -9.37 -7.70
CA SER A 49 3.16 -10.40 -8.15
C SER A 49 2.01 -10.65 -7.17
N VAL A 50 2.09 -10.07 -5.97
CA VAL A 50 1.11 -10.19 -4.89
C VAL A 50 0.81 -8.81 -4.34
N ASN A 51 -0.46 -8.54 -4.07
CA ASN A 51 -0.89 -7.29 -3.44
C ASN A 51 -0.74 -7.41 -1.92
N PHE A 52 0.42 -7.04 -1.38
CA PHE A 52 0.67 -7.12 0.07
C PHE A 52 -0.22 -6.16 0.87
N ILE A 53 -0.66 -5.05 0.27
CA ILE A 53 -1.47 -4.03 0.96
C ILE A 53 -2.98 -4.27 0.89
N ARG A 54 -3.44 -5.37 0.27
CA ARG A 54 -4.87 -5.66 0.04
C ARG A 54 -5.74 -5.48 1.29
N ASP A 55 -5.29 -6.04 2.41
CA ASP A 55 -6.07 -6.09 3.64
C ASP A 55 -5.69 -4.97 4.63
N THR A 56 -4.76 -4.09 4.26
CA THR A 56 -4.24 -3.05 5.15
C THR A 56 -5.23 -1.93 5.53
N PRO A 57 -6.20 -1.50 4.68
CA PRO A 57 -7.21 -0.52 5.11
C PRO A 57 -8.06 -1.05 6.27
N ARG A 58 -8.40 -2.35 6.20
CA ARG A 58 -9.14 -3.03 7.27
C ARG A 58 -8.29 -3.15 8.53
N ALA A 59 -7.02 -3.57 8.40
CA ALA A 59 -6.11 -3.67 9.54
C ALA A 59 -5.92 -2.31 10.24
N TYR A 60 -5.85 -1.22 9.47
CA TYR A 60 -5.79 0.15 10.03
C TYR A 60 -7.02 0.46 10.88
N LEU A 61 -8.22 0.16 10.38
CA LEU A 61 -9.47 0.35 11.12
C LEU A 61 -9.56 -0.52 12.37
N GLU A 62 -9.02 -1.73 12.34
CA GLU A 62 -8.97 -2.60 13.53
C GLU A 62 -8.06 -2.02 14.64
N ILE A 63 -7.04 -1.24 14.28
CA ILE A 63 -6.13 -0.58 15.23
C ILE A 63 -6.74 0.71 15.77
N TYR A 64 -7.21 1.60 14.90
CA TYR A 64 -7.59 2.97 15.29
C TYR A 64 -9.09 3.24 15.29
N SER A 65 -9.90 2.39 14.62
CA SER A 65 -11.35 2.60 14.44
C SER A 65 -11.71 3.99 13.89
N ASP A 66 -10.76 4.64 13.19
CA ASP A 66 -10.91 5.98 12.64
C ASP A 66 -11.22 5.90 11.15
N TYR A 67 -12.50 6.03 10.83
CA TYR A 67 -13.03 5.97 9.47
C TYR A 67 -12.85 7.28 8.70
N GLU A 68 -12.58 8.38 9.39
CA GLU A 68 -12.46 9.71 8.77
C GLU A 68 -11.00 10.10 8.53
N HIS A 69 -10.03 9.32 9.03
CA HIS A 69 -8.62 9.62 8.83
C HIS A 69 -8.27 9.70 7.33
N PRO A 70 -7.68 10.80 6.84
CA PRO A 70 -7.36 11.00 5.41
C PRO A 70 -6.44 9.93 4.80
N VAL A 71 -5.64 9.26 5.64
CA VAL A 71 -4.78 8.14 5.18
C VAL A 71 -5.61 6.95 4.70
N LEU A 72 -6.75 6.66 5.34
CA LEU A 72 -7.54 5.46 5.07
C LEU A 72 -8.07 5.46 3.64
N ASN A 73 -8.61 6.59 3.17
CA ASN A 73 -9.09 6.69 1.79
C ASN A 73 -7.96 6.46 0.78
N ARG A 74 -6.76 6.98 1.06
CA ARG A 74 -5.58 6.76 0.22
C ARG A 74 -5.12 5.30 0.25
N MET A 75 -5.22 4.61 1.39
CA MET A 75 -4.96 3.17 1.47
C MET A 75 -5.92 2.35 0.61
N VAL A 76 -7.22 2.69 0.61
CA VAL A 76 -8.24 2.05 -0.24
C VAL A 76 -7.94 2.26 -1.73
N VAL A 77 -7.60 3.48 -2.12
CA VAL A 77 -7.23 3.79 -3.51
C VAL A 77 -5.95 3.05 -3.92
N ALA A 78 -4.95 3.01 -3.03
CA ALA A 78 -3.68 2.35 -3.30
C ALA A 78 -3.84 0.84 -3.51
N GLN A 79 -4.62 0.15 -2.68
CA GLN A 79 -4.77 -1.30 -2.81
C GLN A 79 -5.48 -1.71 -4.12
N GLU A 80 -6.44 -0.91 -4.60
CA GLU A 80 -7.09 -1.14 -5.90
C GLU A 80 -6.11 -0.95 -7.06
N HIS A 81 -5.31 0.12 -7.02
CA HIS A 81 -4.35 0.38 -8.09
C HIS A 81 -3.17 -0.61 -8.11
N VAL A 82 -2.70 -1.09 -6.96
CA VAL A 82 -1.72 -2.18 -6.90
C VAL A 82 -2.28 -3.46 -7.51
N HIS A 83 -3.55 -3.78 -7.23
CA HIS A 83 -4.20 -4.93 -7.85
C HIS A 83 -4.24 -4.81 -9.38
N LEU A 84 -4.68 -3.66 -9.90
CA LEU A 84 -4.72 -3.39 -11.34
C LEU A 84 -3.32 -3.44 -11.99
N TYR A 85 -2.28 -2.96 -11.30
CA TYR A 85 -0.90 -3.05 -11.76
C TYR A 85 -0.47 -4.52 -11.93
N ILE A 86 -0.74 -5.36 -10.93
CA ILE A 86 -0.38 -6.79 -10.96
C ILE A 86 -1.12 -7.50 -12.09
N GLU A 87 -2.42 -7.28 -12.26
CA GLU A 87 -3.22 -7.90 -13.33
C GLU A 87 -2.68 -7.55 -14.72
N ARG A 88 -2.31 -6.29 -14.95
CA ARG A 88 -1.72 -5.84 -16.23
C ARG A 88 -0.41 -6.54 -16.53
N ASN A 89 0.47 -6.68 -15.54
CA ASN A 89 1.76 -7.35 -15.70
C ASN A 89 1.63 -8.85 -15.89
N GLN A 90 0.62 -9.49 -15.29
CA GLN A 90 0.33 -10.90 -15.50
C GLN A 90 -0.29 -11.16 -16.89
N ALA A 91 -1.15 -10.26 -17.38
CA ALA A 91 -1.74 -10.35 -18.70
C ALA A 91 -0.72 -10.15 -19.83
N GLY A 92 0.31 -9.31 -19.62
CA GLY A 92 1.40 -9.09 -20.56
C GLY A 92 2.33 -10.31 -20.76
N GLY A 93 2.35 -11.25 -19.81
CA GLY A 93 3.18 -12.45 -19.86
C GLY A 93 2.62 -13.61 -20.70
N HIS A 94 1.42 -13.48 -21.27
CA HIS A 94 0.75 -14.55 -22.04
C HIS A 94 0.99 -14.51 -23.56
N ASN A 95 1.86 -13.62 -24.05
CA ASN A 95 2.22 -13.48 -25.47
C ASN A 95 3.75 -13.52 -25.70
N ALA A 96 4.44 -14.52 -25.14
CA ALA A 96 5.84 -14.82 -25.46
C ALA A 96 6.01 -16.30 -25.79
#